data_AF-A0A0G1YXA9-F1
#
_entry.id   AF-A0A0G1YXA9-F1
#
_cell.length_a   1.000
_cell.length_b   1.000
_cell.length_c   1.000
_cell.angle_alpha   90.00
_cell.angle_beta   90.00
_cell.angle_gamma   90.00
#
_symmetry.space_group_name_H-M   'P 1'
#
loop_
_entity.id
_entity.type
_entity.pdbx_description
1 polymer ?
#
loop_
_entity_poly.entity_id
_entity_poly.type
_entity_poly.pdbx_seq_one_letter_code
_entity_poly.pdbx_strand_id
1 'polypeptide(L)'
;MKTVLNVKVDPKVKKAAKAAALELGLPLSLVVNESLKRFALQKAITFSAPLKPNKKLARWIKAAERDLKAGRNISPVFSNVEKGIEWLHS
;
A
#
# COMPACT_ATOMS: atom_id res chain seq x y z
N MET A 1 25.92 12.12 -15.82
CA MET A 1 26.45 10.94 -16.54
C MET A 1 25.56 9.75 -16.22
N LYS A 2 25.14 8.94 -17.21
CA LYS A 2 24.34 7.73 -16.98
C LYS A 2 25.28 6.53 -16.93
N THR A 3 25.05 5.61 -16.00
CA THR A 3 25.83 4.38 -15.84
C THR A 3 24.92 3.16 -16.01
N VAL A 4 25.51 2.02 -16.37
CA VAL A 4 24.77 0.77 -16.56
C VAL A 4 24.94 -0.10 -15.33
N LEU A 5 23.81 -0.57 -14.78
CA LEU A 5 23.77 -1.58 -13.72
C LEU A 5 23.40 -2.93 -14.33
N ASN A 6 24.30 -3.91 -14.23
CA ASN A 6 24.05 -5.28 -14.66
C ASN A 6 23.91 -6.20 -13.43
N VAL A 7 22.76 -6.87 -13.29
CA VAL A 7 22.44 -7.73 -12.14
C VAL A 7 21.86 -9.03 -12.64
N LYS A 8 22.41 -10.15 -12.14
CA LYS A 8 21.82 -11.48 -12.36
C LYS A 8 20.58 -11.61 -11.48
N VAL A 9 19.45 -11.96 -12.08
CA VAL A 9 18.17 -12.15 -11.41
C VAL A 9 17.46 -13.34 -12.02
N ASP A 10 16.66 -14.04 -11.22
CA ASP A 10 15.81 -15.12 -11.69
C ASP A 10 14.85 -14.60 -12.80
N PRO A 11 14.72 -15.32 -13.94
CA PRO A 11 13.85 -14.90 -15.05
C PRO A 11 12.38 -14.73 -14.66
N LYS A 12 11.85 -15.57 -13.76
CA LYS A 12 10.46 -15.49 -13.28
C LYS A 12 10.27 -14.24 -12.44
N VAL A 13 11.22 -13.94 -11.54
CA VAL A 13 11.21 -12.71 -10.72
C VAL A 13 11.24 -11.47 -11.61
N LYS A 14 12.12 -11.44 -12.61
CA LYS A 14 12.20 -10.32 -13.57
C LYS A 14 10.89 -10.12 -14.33
N LYS A 15 10.26 -11.21 -14.78
CA LYS A 15 8.98 -11.16 -15.50
C LYS A 15 7.85 -10.64 -14.61
N ALA A 16 7.77 -11.13 -13.37
CA ALA A 16 6.77 -10.69 -12.39
C ALA A 16 6.94 -9.20 -12.04
N ALA A 17 8.16 -8.75 -11.76
CA ALA A 17 8.45 -7.34 -11.47
C ALA A 17 8.11 -6.43 -12.66
N LYS A 18 8.39 -6.87 -13.89
CA LYS A 18 8.03 -6.12 -15.10
C LYS A 18 6.51 -6.01 -15.28
N ALA A 19 5.76 -7.08 -15.01
CA ALA A 19 4.30 -7.06 -15.07
C ALA A 19 3.71 -6.09 -14.04
N ALA A 20 4.15 -6.18 -12.78
CA ALA A 20 3.71 -5.28 -11.72
C ALA A 20 4.01 -3.80 -12.03
N ALA A 21 5.17 -3.50 -12.62
CA ALA A 21 5.49 -2.14 -13.04
C ALA A 21 4.56 -1.64 -14.16
N LEU A 22 4.23 -2.52 -15.12
CA LEU A 22 3.35 -2.20 -16.25
C LEU A 22 1.90 -1.96 -15.81
N GLU A 23 1.41 -2.73 -14.84
CA GLU A 23 0.09 -2.52 -14.22
C GLU A 23 -0.03 -1.13 -13.59
N LEU A 24 1.09 -0.57 -13.11
CA LEU A 24 1.17 0.79 -12.56
C LEU A 24 1.51 1.86 -13.61
N GLY A 25 1.66 1.49 -14.89
CA GLY A 25 2.02 2.41 -15.97
C GLY A 25 3.48 2.88 -15.94
N LEU A 26 4.37 2.15 -15.26
CA LEU A 26 5.76 2.55 -15.05
C LEU A 26 6.74 1.60 -15.77
N PRO A 27 7.85 2.11 -16.33
CA PRO A 27 8.92 1.26 -16.83
C PRO A 27 9.70 0.65 -15.67
N LEU A 28 10.11 -0.62 -15.81
CA LEU A 28 10.89 -1.34 -14.77
C LEU A 28 12.18 -0.60 -14.37
N SER A 29 12.83 0.09 -15.31
CA SER A 29 14.04 0.88 -15.03
C SER A 29 13.79 2.04 -14.05
N LEU A 30 12.60 2.65 -14.10
CA LEU A 30 12.23 3.71 -13.16
C LEU A 30 12.09 3.14 -11.75
N VAL A 31 11.43 1.98 -11.61
CA VAL A 31 11.28 1.28 -10.34
C VAL A 31 12.65 0.96 -9.73
N VAL A 32 13.56 0.38 -10.51
CA VAL A 32 14.92 0.04 -10.04
C VAL A 32 15.69 1.29 -9.61
N ASN A 33 15.67 2.37 -10.41
CA ASN A 33 16.36 3.60 -10.08
C ASN A 33 15.81 4.24 -8.80
N GLU A 34 14.48 4.23 -8.62
CA GLU A 34 13.84 4.79 -7.43
C GLU A 34 14.12 3.94 -6.19
N SER A 35 14.13 2.61 -6.33
CA SER A 35 14.55 1.70 -5.25
C SER A 35 16.00 1.97 -4.81
N LEU A 36 16.93 2.19 -5.74
CA LEU A 36 18.32 2.53 -5.42
C LEU A 36 18.44 3.86 -4.67
N LYS A 37 17.70 4.89 -5.11
CA LYS A 37 17.66 6.19 -4.41
C LYS A 37 17.11 6.05 -3.00
N ARG A 38 16.01 5.33 -2.83
CA ARG A 38 15.40 5.08 -1.52
C ARG A 38 16.35 4.33 -0.60
N PHE A 39 17.01 3.29 -1.11
CA PHE A 39 18.01 2.56 -0.34
C PHE A 39 19.17 3.46 0.11
N ALA A 40 19.71 4.30 -0.79
CA ALA A 40 20.78 5.24 -0.45
C ALA A 40 20.37 6.27 0.62
N LEU A 41 19.12 6.75 0.56
CA LEU A 41 18.57 7.71 1.50
C LEU A 41 18.28 7.09 2.87
N GLN A 42 17.59 5.96 2.88
CA GLN A 42 17.09 5.32 4.10
C GLN A 42 18.13 4.44 4.78
N LYS A 43 19.17 3.99 4.05
CA LYS A 43 20.18 3.03 4.52
C LYS A 43 19.57 1.76 5.13
N ALA A 44 18.38 1.40 4.68
CA ALA A 44 17.60 0.28 5.19
C ALA A 44 16.84 -0.40 4.05
N ILE A 45 16.59 -1.71 4.19
CA ILE A 45 15.77 -2.50 3.27
C ILE A 45 14.63 -3.09 4.08
N THR A 46 13.38 -2.79 3.70
CA THR A 46 12.20 -3.38 4.33
C THR A 46 11.79 -4.63 3.58
N PHE A 47 11.93 -5.79 4.22
CA PHE A 47 11.27 -7.02 3.77
C PHE A 47 9.85 -7.03 4.34
N SER A 48 8.85 -6.82 3.49
CA SER A 48 7.45 -6.98 3.89
C SER A 48 6.92 -8.32 3.37
N ALA A 49 6.31 -9.09 4.27
CA ALA A 49 5.40 -10.17 3.88
C ALA A 49 4.03 -9.56 3.56
N PRO A 50 3.15 -10.25 2.81
CA PRO A 50 1.78 -9.78 2.59
C PRO A 50 1.14 -9.41 3.94
N LEU A 51 0.66 -8.17 4.06
CA LEU A 51 0.04 -7.67 5.28
C LEU A 51 -1.25 -8.45 5.54
N LYS A 52 -1.17 -9.46 6.41
CA LYS A 52 -2.35 -10.17 6.92
C LYS A 52 -2.85 -9.44 8.17
N PRO A 53 -4.13 -9.04 8.24
CA PRO A 53 -4.69 -8.45 9.45
C PRO A 53 -4.43 -9.36 10.64
N ASN A 54 -3.91 -8.78 11.73
CA ASN A 54 -3.80 -9.53 12.98
C ASN A 54 -5.20 -9.90 13.50
N LYS A 55 -5.27 -10.82 14.47
CA LYS A 55 -6.54 -11.34 15.01
C LYS A 55 -7.49 -10.23 15.49
N LYS A 56 -6.94 -9.13 16.03
CA LYS A 56 -7.70 -7.97 16.51
C LYS A 56 -8.29 -7.17 15.35
N LEU A 57 -7.48 -6.82 14.36
CA LEU A 57 -7.91 -6.08 13.18
C LEU A 57 -8.92 -6.87 12.35
N ALA A 58 -8.70 -8.17 12.15
CA ALA A 58 -9.65 -9.03 11.43
C ALA A 58 -11.03 -9.08 12.10
N ARG A 59 -11.08 -9.09 13.45
CA ARG A 59 -12.34 -9.03 14.20
C ARG A 59 -13.05 -7.69 14.01
N TRP A 60 -12.30 -6.59 14.03
CA TRP A 60 -12.86 -5.25 13.81
C TRP A 60 -13.45 -5.09 12.41
N ILE A 61 -12.74 -5.54 11.37
CA ILE A 61 -13.25 -5.52 9.99
C ILE A 61 -14.56 -6.32 9.90
N LYS A 62 -14.60 -7.55 10.44
CA LYS A 62 -15.84 -8.37 10.46
C LYS A 62 -16.98 -7.76 11.27
N ALA A 63 -16.68 -6.94 12.28
CA ALA A 63 -17.71 -6.21 13.03
C ALA A 63 -18.27 -5.06 12.20
N ALA A 64 -17.38 -4.23 11.62
CA ALA A 64 -17.75 -3.13 10.75
C ALA A 64 -18.58 -3.58 9.54
N GLU A 65 -18.21 -4.70 8.90
CA GLU A 65 -18.98 -5.26 7.78
C GLU A 65 -20.41 -5.69 8.18
N ARG A 66 -20.58 -6.26 9.39
CA ARG A 66 -21.91 -6.64 9.90
C ARG A 66 -22.74 -5.41 10.23
N ASP A 67 -22.13 -4.42 10.84
CA ASP A 67 -22.78 -3.17 11.23
C ASP A 67 -23.21 -2.38 9.99
N LEU A 68 -22.37 -2.33 8.96
CA LEU A 68 -22.71 -1.75 7.65
C LEU A 68 -23.91 -2.46 6.99
N LYS A 69 -23.90 -3.79 6.95
CA LYS A 69 -25.03 -4.58 6.39
C LYS A 69 -26.33 -4.41 7.17
N ALA A 70 -26.22 -4.20 8.49
CA ALA A 70 -27.36 -4.00 9.36
C ALA A 70 -27.79 -2.52 9.47
N GLY A 71 -27.11 -1.59 8.79
CA GLY A 71 -27.41 -0.16 8.84
C GLY A 71 -27.26 0.46 10.23
N ARG A 72 -26.37 -0.08 11.07
CA ARG A 72 -26.15 0.39 12.45
C ARG A 72 -24.70 0.76 12.66
N ASN A 73 -24.42 1.57 13.69
CA ASN A 73 -23.05 1.92 14.08
C ASN A 73 -22.25 2.56 12.92
N ILE A 74 -22.95 3.33 12.08
CA ILE A 74 -22.44 4.06 10.92
C ILE A 74 -22.54 5.55 11.21
N SER A 75 -21.56 6.33 10.78
CA SER A 75 -21.62 7.78 10.88
C SER A 75 -22.74 8.34 10.00
N PRO A 76 -23.32 9.50 10.35
CA PRO A 76 -24.19 10.21 9.43
C PRO A 76 -23.39 10.71 8.20
N VAL A 77 -24.12 11.13 7.16
CA VAL A 77 -23.51 11.83 6.03
C VAL A 77 -23.27 13.28 6.43
N PHE A 78 -22.04 13.76 6.25
CA PHE A 78 -21.66 15.13 6.61
C PHE A 78 -21.71 16.04 5.38
N SER A 79 -22.19 17.27 5.57
CA SER A 79 -22.26 18.29 4.51
C SER A 79 -20.96 19.07 4.31
N ASN A 80 -20.04 19.02 5.29
CA ASN A 80 -18.74 19.67 5.27
C ASN A 80 -17.76 18.96 6.22
N VAL A 81 -16.48 19.31 6.13
CA VAL A 81 -15.39 18.66 6.89
C VAL A 81 -15.49 18.99 8.38
N GLU A 82 -15.86 20.23 8.72
CA GLU A 82 -15.94 20.73 10.09
C GLU A 82 -16.91 19.88 10.94
N LYS A 83 -18.10 19.59 10.40
CA LYS A 83 -19.09 18.72 11.06
C LYS A 83 -18.61 17.28 11.21
N GLY A 84 -17.83 16.78 10.25
CA GLY A 84 -17.25 15.44 10.33
C GLY A 84 -16.22 15.34 11.45
N ILE A 85 -15.39 16.37 11.63
CA ILE A 85 -14.41 16.43 12.73
C ILE A 85 -15.11 16.57 14.08
N GLU A 86 -16.13 17.40 14.19
CA GLU A 86 -16.92 17.57 15.42
C GLU A 86 -17.52 16.22 15.89
N TRP A 87 -18.08 15.44 14.97
CA TRP A 87 -18.64 14.12 15.26
C TRP A 87 -17.58 13.08 15.67
N LEU A 88 -16.35 13.17 15.15
CA LEU A 88 -15.27 12.25 15.54
C LEU A 88 -14.78 12.49 16.98
N HIS A 89 -15.02 13.69 17.52
CA HIS A 89 -14.59 14.08 18.86
C HIS A 89 -15.75 14.15 19.88
N SER A 90 -16.98 13.86 19.47
CA SER A 90 -18.16 13.75 20.35
C SER A 90 -18.25 12.38 21.01
#